data_AF-A0A401Q6S8-F1
#
_entry.id   AF-A0A401Q6S8-F1
#
_cell.length_a   1.000
_cell.length_b   1.000
_cell.length_c   1.000
_cell.angle_alpha   90.00
_cell.angle_beta   90.00
_cell.angle_gamma   90.00
#
_symmetry.space_group_name_H-M   'P 1'
#
loop_
_entity.id
_entity.type
_entity.pdbx_description
1 polymer ?
#
loop_
_entity_poly.entity_id
_entity_poly.type
_entity_poly.pdbx_seq_one_letter_code
_entity_poly.pdbx_strand_id
1 'polypeptide(L)'
;MEQGQMPLSDFSQIHCPTYPPDKTAVTSEVVGKSDENVERGNWSSKADYLLSMIGCAVGLGNVWRFPYLAYRNGGGAFLIPYALMLALVGMPMFFLESSFGQFASLGPVAVWKAVPMLQGVGITMVILITIINISYSSMIGYSLYYLFASFQSPLPWTDCFSWWGADETCSRTPKGTV
;
A
#
# COMPACT_ATOMS: atom_id res chain seq x y z
N MET A 1 26.20 -5.99 46.01
CA MET A 1 24.94 -5.46 46.57
C MET A 1 24.07 -5.11 45.38
N GLU A 2 22.93 -5.69 45.10
CA GLU A 2 22.17 -6.84 45.60
C GLU A 2 21.17 -7.12 44.48
N GLN A 3 20.83 -8.38 44.25
CA GLN A 3 19.88 -8.80 43.23
C GLN A 3 18.47 -8.30 43.57
N GLY A 4 17.80 -7.63 42.63
CA GLY A 4 16.38 -7.30 42.72
C GLY A 4 15.57 -8.05 41.66
N GLN A 5 15.57 -9.38 41.74
CA GLN A 5 14.69 -10.23 40.95
C GLN A 5 13.24 -9.92 41.36
N MET A 6 12.48 -9.24 40.51
CA MET A 6 11.07 -8.97 40.76
C MET A 6 10.29 -10.31 40.66
N PRO A 7 9.56 -10.74 41.70
CA PRO A 7 8.88 -12.03 41.72
C PRO A 7 7.65 -12.06 40.78
N LEU A 8 7.47 -13.18 40.09
CA LEU A 8 6.40 -13.48 39.11
C LEU A 8 4.96 -13.51 39.70
N SER A 9 4.75 -13.06 40.94
CA SER A 9 3.45 -13.07 41.61
C SER A 9 2.61 -11.80 41.39
N ASP A 10 3.18 -10.73 40.81
CA ASP A 10 2.48 -9.44 40.64
C ASP A 10 1.70 -9.30 39.31
N PHE A 11 1.87 -10.23 38.38
CA PHE A 11 1.12 -10.23 37.10
C PHE A 11 -0.34 -10.70 37.24
N SER A 12 -0.75 -11.20 38.41
CA SER A 12 -2.10 -11.72 38.68
C SER A 12 -3.10 -10.64 39.11
N GLN A 13 -2.68 -9.37 39.23
CA GLN A 13 -3.54 -8.25 39.67
C GLN A 13 -3.72 -7.15 38.61
N ILE A 14 -3.28 -7.35 37.36
CA ILE A 14 -3.67 -6.47 36.26
C ILE A 14 -5.09 -6.88 35.82
N HIS A 15 -6.06 -6.46 36.61
CA HIS A 15 -7.47 -6.50 36.24
C HIS A 15 -7.66 -5.56 35.05
N CYS A 16 -7.88 -6.10 33.85
CA CYS A 16 -8.35 -5.30 32.73
C CYS A 16 -9.69 -4.68 33.16
N PRO A 17 -9.88 -3.35 33.07
CA PRO A 17 -11.19 -2.78 33.29
C PRO A 17 -12.13 -3.38 32.23
N THR A 18 -13.05 -4.22 32.70
CA THR A 18 -14.21 -4.63 31.91
C THR A 18 -14.97 -3.36 31.57
N TYR A 19 -15.18 -3.12 30.28
CA TYR A 19 -16.08 -2.07 29.80
C TYR A 19 -17.49 -2.64 29.75
N PRO A 20 -18.46 -2.10 30.50
CA PRO A 20 -19.87 -2.15 30.15
C PRO A 20 -20.34 -0.79 29.61
N PRO A 21 -21.50 -0.75 28.92
CA PRO A 21 -21.80 0.25 27.91
C PRO A 21 -22.40 1.50 28.53
N ASP A 22 -21.93 2.68 28.13
CA ASP A 22 -22.72 3.90 28.30
C ASP A 22 -22.91 4.61 26.95
N LYS A 23 -24.17 4.64 26.54
CA LYS A 23 -24.65 5.33 25.35
C LYS A 23 -25.12 6.71 25.77
N THR A 24 -24.25 7.65 26.11
CA THR A 24 -24.67 9.06 26.15
C THR A 24 -23.48 10.01 26.00
N ALA A 25 -23.69 11.06 25.20
CA ALA A 25 -22.85 12.25 25.02
C ALA A 25 -21.80 12.23 23.90
N VAL A 26 -22.25 12.00 22.66
CA VAL A 26 -21.83 12.86 21.53
C VAL A 26 -23.08 13.23 20.74
N THR A 27 -23.66 14.39 21.06
CA THR A 27 -24.65 15.05 20.19
C THR A 27 -24.00 16.28 19.57
N SER A 28 -23.68 16.15 18.29
CA SER A 28 -23.69 17.28 17.35
C SER A 28 -24.24 16.73 16.04
N GLU A 29 -25.36 17.30 15.65
CA GLU A 29 -26.33 16.81 14.71
C GLU A 29 -25.83 16.84 13.26
N VAL A 30 -25.74 15.65 12.66
CA VAL A 30 -26.37 15.36 11.37
C VAL A 30 -27.02 13.98 11.52
N VAL A 31 -28.29 13.95 11.94
CA VAL A 31 -29.10 12.73 11.86
C VAL A 31 -29.39 12.48 10.39
N GLY A 32 -28.52 11.68 9.77
CA GLY A 32 -28.67 11.19 8.42
C GLY A 32 -28.70 9.67 8.41
N LYS A 33 -29.89 9.09 8.62
CA LYS A 33 -30.19 7.65 8.53
C LYS A 33 -29.52 6.84 9.65
N SER A 34 -30.23 5.86 10.20
CA SER A 34 -29.64 4.88 11.11
C SER A 34 -28.37 4.31 10.49
N ASP A 35 -27.20 4.60 11.04
CA ASP A 35 -25.95 4.01 10.58
C ASP A 35 -26.03 2.49 10.80
N GLU A 36 -26.34 1.76 9.73
CA GLU A 36 -26.54 0.30 9.77
C GLU A 36 -25.22 -0.45 10.04
N ASN A 37 -24.09 0.29 10.08
CA ASN A 37 -22.72 -0.23 10.12
C ASN A 37 -21.82 0.53 11.10
N VAL A 38 -22.29 0.86 12.32
CA VAL A 38 -21.47 1.59 13.33
C VAL A 38 -20.14 0.88 13.63
N GLU A 39 -20.12 -0.46 13.62
CA GLU A 39 -18.93 -1.26 13.93
C GLU A 39 -17.92 -1.34 12.75
N ARG A 40 -18.40 -1.21 11.51
CA ARG A 40 -17.57 -1.29 10.28
C ARG A 40 -17.13 0.08 9.78
N GLY A 41 -17.93 1.12 10.05
CA GLY A 41 -17.76 2.46 9.48
C GLY A 41 -18.24 2.56 8.04
N ASN A 42 -18.73 3.76 7.67
CA ASN A 42 -19.11 4.12 6.32
C ASN A 42 -18.12 5.13 5.73
N TRP A 43 -18.02 5.19 4.40
CA TRP A 43 -17.29 6.25 3.73
C TRP A 43 -17.99 7.60 3.94
N SER A 44 -17.23 8.64 4.30
CA SER A 44 -17.75 10.01 4.48
C SER A 44 -18.37 10.55 3.19
N SER A 45 -17.75 10.27 2.04
CA SER A 45 -18.30 10.63 0.73
C SER A 45 -17.95 9.60 -0.36
N LYS A 46 -18.71 9.62 -1.47
CA LYS A 46 -18.39 8.84 -2.67
C LYS A 46 -17.06 9.27 -3.29
N ALA A 47 -16.70 10.54 -3.16
CA ALA A 47 -15.43 11.06 -3.67
C ALA A 47 -14.25 10.45 -2.91
N ASP A 48 -14.35 10.31 -1.58
CA ASP A 48 -13.29 9.70 -0.77
C ASP A 48 -13.06 8.23 -1.14
N TYR A 49 -14.16 7.50 -1.42
CA TYR A 49 -14.07 6.14 -1.93
C TYR A 49 -13.34 6.10 -3.29
N LEU A 50 -13.76 6.94 -4.26
CA LEU A 50 -13.13 6.97 -5.59
C LEU A 50 -11.66 7.38 -5.53
N LEU A 51 -11.33 8.39 -4.73
CA LEU A 51 -9.95 8.85 -4.53
C LEU A 51 -9.08 7.75 -3.91
N SER A 52 -9.62 7.00 -2.95
CA SER A 52 -8.93 5.85 -2.35
C SER A 52 -8.67 4.76 -3.40
N MET A 53 -9.66 4.44 -4.24
CA MET A 53 -9.52 3.45 -5.31
C MET A 53 -8.49 3.87 -6.37
N ILE A 54 -8.50 5.14 -6.77
CA ILE A 54 -7.52 5.69 -7.73
C ILE A 54 -6.11 5.67 -7.12
N GLY A 55 -5.98 6.05 -5.84
CA GLY A 55 -4.70 6.00 -5.13
C GLY A 55 -4.12 4.59 -5.05
N CYS A 56 -4.96 3.57 -4.90
CA CYS A 56 -4.54 2.17 -4.95
C CYS A 56 -4.21 1.69 -6.38
N ALA A 57 -4.86 2.25 -7.41
CA ALA A 57 -4.63 1.87 -8.81
C ALA A 57 -3.38 2.51 -9.43
N VAL A 58 -3.04 3.73 -9.01
CA VAL A 58 -1.88 4.48 -9.52
C VAL A 58 -0.68 4.27 -8.60
N GLY A 59 0.22 3.36 -8.99
CA GLY A 59 1.45 3.09 -8.25
C GLY A 59 2.72 3.61 -8.94
N LEU A 60 3.80 3.78 -8.17
CA LEU A 60 5.16 4.09 -8.67
C LEU A 60 5.59 3.14 -9.80
N GLY A 61 5.19 1.87 -9.72
CA GLY A 61 5.41 0.87 -10.77
C GLY A 61 4.88 1.26 -12.15
N ASN A 62 3.78 2.01 -12.23
CA ASN A 62 3.24 2.48 -13.51
C ASN A 62 4.16 3.51 -14.17
N VAL A 63 4.94 4.27 -13.40
CA VAL A 63 5.81 5.34 -13.91
C VAL A 63 6.99 4.79 -14.69
N TRP A 64 7.61 3.68 -14.26
CA TRP A 64 8.78 3.11 -14.94
C TRP A 64 8.48 1.86 -15.77
N ARG A 65 7.54 1.02 -15.35
CA ARG A 65 7.28 -0.27 -16.02
C ARG A 65 6.58 -0.06 -17.35
N PHE A 66 5.63 0.87 -17.39
CA PHE A 66 4.86 1.14 -18.59
C PHE A 66 5.72 1.72 -19.72
N PRO A 67 6.55 2.77 -19.51
CA PRO A 67 7.43 3.26 -20.56
C PRO A 67 8.43 2.21 -21.03
N TYR A 68 9.00 1.43 -20.11
CA TYR A 68 9.94 0.36 -20.45
C TYR A 68 9.30 -0.71 -21.35
N LEU A 69 8.07 -1.13 -21.02
CA LEU A 69 7.37 -2.18 -21.76
C LEU A 69 6.84 -1.67 -23.10
N ALA A 70 6.36 -0.43 -23.16
CA ALA A 70 5.95 0.21 -24.42
C ALA A 70 7.16 0.34 -25.36
N TYR A 71 8.31 0.81 -24.86
CA TYR A 71 9.52 0.96 -25.67
C TYR A 71 9.96 -0.37 -26.32
N ARG A 72 9.93 -1.48 -25.57
CA ARG A 72 10.34 -2.79 -26.11
C ARG A 72 9.34 -3.43 -27.07
N ASN A 73 8.06 -3.10 -26.98
CA ASN A 73 6.98 -3.74 -27.74
C ASN A 73 6.42 -2.86 -28.87
N GLY A 74 7.27 -2.06 -29.53
CA GLY A 74 6.86 -1.24 -30.68
C GLY A 74 6.36 0.16 -30.31
N GLY A 75 6.77 0.69 -29.16
CA GLY A 75 6.51 2.06 -28.74
C GLY A 75 5.02 2.36 -28.60
N GLY A 76 4.55 3.37 -29.35
CA GLY A 76 3.16 3.82 -29.31
C GLY A 76 2.14 2.79 -29.81
N ALA A 77 2.53 1.84 -30.67
CA ALA A 77 1.63 0.81 -31.17
C ALA A 77 1.17 -0.17 -30.06
N PHE A 78 1.95 -0.32 -28.98
CA PHE A 78 1.61 -1.12 -27.82
C PHE A 78 0.37 -0.60 -27.06
N LEU A 79 0.00 0.67 -27.24
CA LEU A 79 -1.16 1.28 -26.57
C LEU A 79 -2.49 0.66 -27.01
N ILE A 80 -2.60 0.23 -28.27
CA ILE A 80 -3.83 -0.35 -28.83
C ILE A 80 -4.19 -1.67 -28.11
N PRO A 81 -3.33 -2.71 -28.09
CA PRO A 81 -3.63 -3.93 -27.35
C PRO A 81 -3.72 -3.71 -25.84
N TYR A 82 -2.93 -2.77 -25.28
CA TYR A 82 -3.00 -2.42 -23.86
C TYR A 82 -4.37 -1.86 -23.47
N ALA A 83 -4.90 -0.89 -24.23
CA ALA A 83 -6.20 -0.30 -23.98
C ALA A 83 -7.34 -1.31 -24.15
N LEU A 84 -7.25 -2.19 -25.17
CA LEU A 84 -8.24 -3.25 -25.37
C LEU A 84 -8.26 -4.26 -24.22
N MET A 85 -7.09 -4.73 -23.77
CA MET A 85 -7.02 -5.64 -22.61
C MET A 85 -7.48 -4.96 -21.32
N LEU A 86 -7.19 -3.68 -21.14
CA LEU A 86 -7.68 -2.93 -19.99
C LEU A 86 -9.21 -2.80 -20.02
N ALA A 87 -9.80 -2.50 -21.16
CA ALA A 87 -11.26 -2.36 -21.30
C ALA A 87 -12.00 -3.71 -21.19
N LEU A 88 -11.46 -4.79 -21.78
CA LEU A 88 -12.12 -6.09 -21.84
C LEU A 88 -11.86 -6.98 -20.63
N VAL A 89 -10.70 -6.85 -19.98
CA VAL A 89 -10.31 -7.70 -18.84
C VAL A 89 -10.16 -6.88 -17.58
N GLY A 90 -9.42 -5.76 -17.64
CA GLY A 90 -9.13 -4.92 -16.47
C GLY A 90 -10.39 -4.34 -15.83
N MET A 91 -11.22 -3.67 -16.64
CA MET A 91 -12.43 -3.00 -16.16
C MET A 91 -13.48 -3.97 -15.60
N PRO A 92 -13.81 -5.09 -16.28
CA PRO A 92 -14.72 -6.08 -15.74
C PRO A 92 -14.20 -6.75 -14.46
N MET A 93 -12.91 -7.06 -14.39
CA MET A 93 -12.31 -7.67 -13.20
C MET A 93 -12.32 -6.71 -12.00
N PHE A 94 -12.00 -5.43 -12.23
CA PHE A 94 -12.07 -4.39 -11.21
C PHE A 94 -13.49 -4.18 -10.68
N PHE A 95 -14.48 -4.16 -11.59
CA PHE A 95 -15.89 -4.03 -11.21
C PHE A 95 -16.39 -5.24 -10.42
N LEU A 96 -15.98 -6.45 -10.82
CA LEU A 96 -16.31 -7.69 -10.11
C LEU A 96 -15.75 -7.66 -8.68
N GLU A 97 -14.47 -7.37 -8.53
CA GLU A 97 -13.82 -7.30 -7.22
C GLU A 97 -14.47 -6.24 -6.32
N SER A 98 -14.74 -5.06 -6.87
CA SER A 98 -15.36 -3.96 -6.12
C SER A 98 -16.80 -4.29 -5.70
N SER A 99 -17.59 -4.89 -6.60
CA SER A 99 -18.98 -5.28 -6.33
C SER A 99 -19.03 -6.44 -5.33
N PHE A 100 -18.12 -7.41 -5.46
CA PHE A 100 -18.00 -8.54 -4.55
C PHE A 100 -17.57 -8.09 -3.14
N GLY A 101 -16.62 -7.17 -3.04
CA GLY A 101 -16.22 -6.57 -1.76
C GLY A 101 -17.34 -5.77 -1.09
N GLN A 102 -18.15 -5.06 -1.86
CA GLN A 102 -19.33 -4.35 -1.34
C GLN A 102 -20.44 -5.33 -0.92
N PHE A 103 -20.71 -6.38 -1.69
CA PHE A 103 -21.71 -7.40 -1.37
C PHE A 103 -21.31 -8.22 -0.13
N ALA A 104 -20.08 -8.73 -0.11
CA ALA A 104 -19.62 -9.59 0.97
C ALA A 104 -19.40 -8.79 2.27
N SER A 105 -19.04 -7.50 2.17
CA SER A 105 -18.92 -6.59 3.31
C SER A 105 -18.02 -7.09 4.46
N LEU A 106 -17.11 -8.02 4.13
CA LEU A 106 -16.25 -8.74 5.05
C LEU A 106 -14.79 -8.65 4.55
N GLY A 107 -13.84 -8.82 5.47
CA GLY A 107 -12.42 -8.85 5.11
C GLY A 107 -12.05 -10.08 4.25
N PRO A 108 -10.94 -10.05 3.52
CA PRO A 108 -10.58 -11.07 2.52
C PRO A 108 -10.51 -12.49 3.12
N VAL A 109 -10.08 -12.68 4.36
CA VAL A 109 -10.05 -14.00 5.02
C VAL A 109 -11.45 -14.44 5.47
N ALA A 110 -12.31 -13.50 5.88
CA ALA A 110 -13.65 -13.79 6.39
C ALA A 110 -14.63 -14.15 5.27
N VAL A 111 -14.49 -13.56 4.08
CA VAL A 111 -15.32 -13.87 2.91
C VAL A 111 -15.21 -15.35 2.52
N TRP A 112 -14.00 -15.90 2.51
CA TRP A 112 -13.78 -17.29 2.12
C TRP A 112 -14.13 -18.31 3.21
N LYS A 113 -14.57 -17.90 4.41
CA LYS A 113 -15.12 -18.82 5.42
C LYS A 113 -16.43 -19.46 4.97
N ALA A 114 -17.17 -18.83 4.05
CA ALA A 114 -18.39 -19.40 3.48
C ALA A 114 -18.10 -20.62 2.58
N VAL A 115 -16.90 -20.71 1.97
CA VAL A 115 -16.49 -21.82 1.11
C VAL A 115 -15.13 -22.35 1.59
N PRO A 116 -15.09 -23.37 2.48
CA PRO A 116 -13.87 -23.81 3.14
C PRO A 116 -12.80 -24.35 2.19
N MET A 117 -13.19 -24.81 0.99
CA MET A 117 -12.24 -25.23 -0.06
C MET A 117 -11.38 -24.08 -0.60
N LEU A 118 -11.89 -22.84 -0.55
CA LEU A 118 -11.20 -21.64 -1.07
C LEU A 118 -10.60 -20.77 0.04
N GLN A 119 -10.60 -21.23 1.29
CA GLN A 119 -10.06 -20.49 2.43
C GLN A 119 -8.58 -20.11 2.25
N GLY A 120 -7.82 -20.93 1.51
CA GLY A 120 -6.42 -20.64 1.18
C GLY A 120 -6.24 -19.34 0.38
N VAL A 121 -7.21 -18.98 -0.47
CA VAL A 121 -7.14 -17.77 -1.32
C VAL A 121 -7.04 -16.51 -0.48
N GLY A 122 -7.88 -16.39 0.55
CA GLY A 122 -7.86 -15.22 1.45
C GLY A 122 -6.56 -15.08 2.22
N ILE A 123 -5.99 -16.21 2.68
CA ILE A 123 -4.70 -16.20 3.40
C ILE A 123 -3.56 -15.82 2.46
N THR A 124 -3.53 -16.38 1.24
CA THR A 124 -2.52 -16.03 0.23
C THR A 124 -2.62 -14.56 -0.17
N MET A 125 -3.83 -14.00 -0.30
CA MET A 125 -4.02 -12.57 -0.56
C MET A 125 -3.37 -11.70 0.53
N VAL A 126 -3.55 -12.03 1.81
CA VAL A 126 -2.95 -11.29 2.93
C VAL A 126 -1.42 -11.42 2.96
N ILE A 127 -0.88 -12.61 2.66
CA ILE A 127 0.57 -12.81 2.60
C ILE A 127 1.18 -12.00 1.44
N LEU A 128 0.58 -12.07 0.24
CA LEU A 128 1.05 -11.35 -0.93
C LEU A 128 1.03 -9.84 -0.72
N ILE A 129 -0.07 -9.29 -0.19
CA ILE A 129 -0.15 -7.84 0.05
C ILE A 129 0.88 -7.40 1.10
N THR A 130 1.16 -8.23 2.11
CA THR A 130 2.18 -7.92 3.13
C THR A 130 3.58 -7.86 2.52
N ILE A 131 3.95 -8.82 1.68
CA ILE A 131 5.27 -8.84 1.00
C ILE A 131 5.41 -7.63 0.07
N ILE A 132 4.35 -7.31 -0.68
CA ILE A 132 4.32 -6.14 -1.58
C ILE A 132 4.47 -4.86 -0.76
N ASN A 133 3.78 -4.72 0.37
CA ASN A 133 3.80 -3.53 1.20
C ASN A 133 5.19 -3.27 1.81
N ILE A 134 5.86 -4.33 2.28
CA ILE A 134 7.25 -4.25 2.77
C ILE A 134 8.19 -3.78 1.65
N SER A 135 8.04 -4.35 0.46
CA SER A 135 8.85 -4.01 -0.71
C SER A 135 8.59 -2.58 -1.22
N TYR A 136 7.34 -2.11 -1.13
CA TYR A 136 6.98 -0.73 -1.49
C TYR A 136 7.48 0.28 -0.47
N SER A 137 7.46 -0.06 0.82
CA SER A 137 7.95 0.81 1.88
C SER A 137 9.45 1.10 1.73
N SER A 138 10.27 0.13 1.31
CA SER A 138 11.68 0.37 1.02
C SER A 138 11.89 1.31 -0.17
N MET A 139 11.08 1.19 -1.23
CA MET A 139 11.11 2.09 -2.39
C MET A 139 10.76 3.54 -2.02
N ILE A 140 9.78 3.73 -1.13
CA ILE A 140 9.45 5.05 -0.59
C ILE A 140 10.62 5.60 0.23
N GLY A 141 11.26 4.76 1.05
CA GLY A 141 12.47 5.12 1.81
C GLY A 141 13.61 5.63 0.91
N TYR A 142 13.90 4.93 -0.20
CA TYR A 142 14.86 5.41 -1.18
C TYR A 142 14.44 6.73 -1.82
N SER A 143 13.16 6.87 -2.18
CA SER A 143 12.65 8.12 -2.78
C SER A 143 12.81 9.32 -1.85
N LEU A 144 12.54 9.14 -0.55
CA LEU A 144 12.75 10.17 0.48
C LEU A 144 14.23 10.50 0.65
N TYR A 145 15.11 9.49 0.67
CA TYR A 145 16.55 9.70 0.72
C TYR A 145 17.04 10.57 -0.44
N TYR A 146 16.66 10.24 -1.67
CA TYR A 146 17.01 11.03 -2.86
C TYR A 146 16.37 12.42 -2.85
N LEU A 147 15.16 12.57 -2.30
CA LEU A 147 14.50 13.87 -2.15
C LEU A 147 15.32 14.80 -1.23
N PHE A 148 15.69 14.33 -0.03
CA PHE A 148 16.50 15.13 0.89
C PHE A 148 17.92 15.36 0.38
N ALA A 149 18.52 14.34 -0.24
CA ALA A 149 19.82 14.45 -0.88
C ALA A 149 19.83 15.38 -2.11
N SER A 150 18.67 15.81 -2.62
CA SER A 150 18.57 16.79 -3.70
C SER A 150 18.63 18.24 -3.22
N PHE A 151 18.51 18.49 -1.91
CA PHE A 151 18.61 19.85 -1.35
C PHE A 151 20.05 20.33 -1.11
N GLN A 152 21.05 19.47 -1.32
CA GLN A 152 22.46 19.85 -1.26
C GLN A 152 22.99 20.24 -2.64
N SER A 153 23.87 21.25 -2.67
CA SER A 153 24.59 21.67 -3.87
C SER A 153 26.10 21.57 -3.59
N PRO A 154 26.89 20.83 -4.39
CA PRO A 154 26.51 20.06 -5.59
C PRO A 154 25.74 18.77 -5.27
N LEU A 155 24.95 18.28 -6.23
CA LEU A 155 24.21 17.02 -6.05
C LEU A 155 25.22 15.86 -5.95
N PRO A 156 24.98 14.88 -5.06
CA PRO A 156 25.98 13.86 -4.76
C PRO A 156 26.24 12.92 -5.94
N TRP A 157 25.30 12.81 -6.89
CA TRP A 157 25.43 12.03 -8.12
C TRP A 157 25.88 12.79 -9.36
N THR A 158 26.25 14.07 -9.21
CA THR A 158 26.86 14.82 -10.31
C THR A 158 28.32 14.40 -10.54
N ASP A 159 29.02 14.08 -9.45
CA ASP A 159 30.46 13.93 -9.46
C ASP A 159 30.93 12.63 -8.79
N CYS A 160 32.08 12.14 -9.24
CA CYS A 160 32.76 10.98 -8.66
C CYS A 160 33.43 11.36 -7.34
N PHE A 161 32.67 11.37 -6.24
CA PHE A 161 33.22 11.62 -4.92
C PHE A 161 33.75 10.32 -4.27
N SER A 162 34.83 10.39 -3.50
CA SER A 162 35.37 9.19 -2.83
C SER A 162 34.48 8.67 -1.69
N TRP A 163 33.66 9.53 -1.06
CA TRP A 163 32.91 9.19 0.16
C TRP A 163 31.79 8.16 -0.03
N TRP A 164 31.21 8.06 -1.23
CA TRP A 164 30.23 7.02 -1.59
C TRP A 164 30.84 5.87 -2.40
N GLY A 165 32.17 5.78 -2.47
CA GLY A 165 32.88 4.67 -3.10
C GLY A 165 33.10 4.78 -4.62
N ALA A 166 33.22 5.99 -5.17
CA ALA A 166 33.62 6.13 -6.58
C ALA A 166 35.08 5.66 -6.76
N ASP A 167 35.28 4.65 -7.62
CA ASP A 167 36.58 4.09 -7.99
C ASP A 167 37.06 4.65 -9.35
N GLU A 168 38.15 4.09 -9.88
CA GLU A 168 38.70 4.47 -11.20
C GLU A 168 37.75 4.21 -12.37
N THR A 169 36.62 3.51 -12.17
CA THR A 169 35.63 3.26 -13.22
C THR A 169 34.59 4.36 -13.36
N CYS A 170 34.54 5.29 -12.40
CA CYS A 170 33.62 6.42 -12.44
C CYS A 170 34.07 7.48 -13.46
N SER A 171 33.34 7.59 -14.58
CA SER A 171 33.60 8.58 -15.63
C SER A 171 32.37 9.48 -15.83
N ARG A 172 32.57 10.81 -15.81
CA ARG A 172 31.52 11.80 -16.13
C ARG A 172 31.13 11.79 -17.62
N THR A 173 32.00 11.27 -18.48
CA THR A 173 31.81 11.19 -19.93
C THR A 173 31.43 9.78 -20.36
N PRO A 174 30.46 9.60 -21.28
CA PRO A 174 30.18 8.30 -21.87
C PRO A 174 31.43 7.74 -22.56
N LYS A 175 31.81 6.49 -22.27
CA LYS A 175 32.88 5.79 -23.00
C LYS A 175 32.41 5.55 -24.44
N GLY A 176 32.83 6.40 -25.39
CA GLY A 176 32.59 6.16 -26.83
C GLY A 176 32.16 7.34 -27.71
N THR A 177 32.37 8.60 -27.30
CA THR A 177 32.25 9.74 -28.21
C THR A 177 33.64 10.21 -28.63
N VAL A 178 34.03 9.85 -29.86
CA VAL A 178 35.07 10.53 -30.65
C VAL A 178 34.36 11.45 -31.63
#